data_AF-A0A947YRT5-F1
#
_entry.id   AF-A0A947YRT5-F1
#
_cell.length_a   1.000
_cell.length_b   1.000
_cell.length_c   1.000
_cell.angle_alpha   90.00
_cell.angle_beta   90.00
_cell.angle_gamma   90.00
#
_symmetry.space_group_name_H-M   'P 1'
#
loop_
_entity.id
_entity.type
_entity.pdbx_description
1 polymer ?
#
loop_
_entity_poly.entity_id
_entity_poly.type
_entity_poly.pdbx_seq_one_letter_code
_entity_poly.pdbx_strand_id
1 'polypeptide(L)' 'MFSPAKKAGLIDRLLSSLDQPDEHTDVLWRKEVEDRIKAYGAGQIESVSLEEVMSKYHK' A
#
# COMPACT_ATOMS: atom_id res chain seq x y z
N MET A 1 5.17 -5.82 37.66
CA MET A 1 4.18 -5.73 36.56
C MET A 1 4.30 -4.34 35.92
N PHE A 2 4.37 -4.23 34.59
CA PHE A 2 4.49 -2.92 33.93
C PHE A 2 3.26 -2.04 34.19
N SER A 3 3.47 -0.75 34.45
CA SER A 3 2.40 0.24 34.47
C SER A 3 1.75 0.35 33.08
N PRO A 4 0.47 0.73 32.99
CA PRO A 4 -0.21 0.94 31.71
C PRO A 4 0.57 1.88 30.77
N ALA A 5 1.11 2.98 31.30
CA ALA A 5 1.90 3.93 30.53
C ALA A 5 3.18 3.31 29.91
N LYS A 6 3.87 2.43 30.66
CA LYS A 6 5.07 1.76 30.15
C LYS A 6 4.74 0.71 29.09
N LYS A 7 3.55 0.09 29.16
CA LYS A 7 3.05 -0.80 28.10
C LYS A 7 2.72 -0.02 26.83
N ALA A 8 2.00 1.10 26.97
CA ALA A 8 1.67 1.98 25.84
C ALA A 8 2.93 2.45 25.10
N GLY A 9 3.93 2.97 25.82
CA GLY A 9 5.19 3.40 25.20
C GLY A 9 6.00 2.28 24.53
N LEU A 10 5.80 1.01 24.93
CA LEU A 10 6.42 -0.13 24.25
C LEU A 10 5.69 -0.46 22.94
N ILE A 11 4.35 -0.41 22.97
CA ILE A 11 3.50 -0.62 21.79
C ILE A 11 3.78 0.46 20.75
N ASP A 12 3.87 1.73 21.15
CA ASP A 12 4.16 2.83 20.24
C ASP A 12 5.51 2.63 19.53
N ARG A 13 6.56 2.26 20.27
CA ARG A 13 7.89 1.99 19.68
C ARG A 13 7.87 0.81 18.72
N LEU A 14 7.11 -0.23 19.03
CA LEU A 14 6.96 -1.39 18.15
C LEU A 14 6.24 -0.99 16.86
N LEU A 15 5.13 -0.24 16.97
CA LEU A 15 4.41 0.25 15.80
C LEU A 15 5.31 1.14 14.94
N SER A 16 6.04 2.08 15.54
CA SER A 16 7.00 2.91 14.81
C SER A 16 8.09 2.10 14.11
N SER A 17 8.55 0.99 14.69
CA SER A 17 9.54 0.12 14.02
C SER A 17 8.98 -0.68 12.84
N LEU A 18 7.67 -0.94 12.84
CA LEU A 18 6.99 -1.67 11.76
C LEU A 18 6.54 -0.74 10.62
N ASP A 19 6.39 0.55 10.91
CA ASP A 19 5.96 1.57 9.95
C ASP A 19 7.14 2.27 9.24
N GLN A 20 8.29 1.60 9.19
CA GLN A 20 9.46 2.12 8.48
C GLN A 20 9.36 1.78 6.99
N PRO A 21 9.60 2.75 6.09
CA PRO A 21 9.71 2.47 4.67
C PRO A 21 10.79 1.42 4.40
N ASP A 22 10.48 0.49 3.49
CA ASP A 22 11.43 -0.51 3.02
C ASP A 22 11.80 -0.20 1.57
N GLU A 23 13.03 0.29 1.38
CA GLU A 23 13.56 0.65 0.06
C GLU A 23 13.52 -0.53 -0.93
N HIS A 24 13.66 -1.77 -0.45
CA HIS A 24 13.58 -2.95 -1.31
C HIS A 24 12.15 -3.11 -1.85
N THR A 25 11.16 -2.94 -0.98
CA THR A 25 9.74 -2.98 -1.36
C THR A 25 9.43 -1.85 -2.34
N ASP A 26 9.93 -0.63 -2.11
CA ASP A 26 9.74 0.51 -3.03
C ASP A 26 10.32 0.25 -4.42
N VAL A 27 11.50 -0.39 -4.51
CA VAL A 27 12.11 -0.76 -5.79
C VAL A 27 11.26 -1.79 -6.53
N LEU A 28 10.73 -2.80 -5.83
CA LEU A 28 9.84 -3.80 -6.44
C LEU A 28 8.54 -3.17 -6.94
N TRP A 29 7.94 -2.27 -6.15
CA TRP A 29 6.73 -1.54 -6.54
C TRP A 29 6.95 -0.68 -7.77
N ARG A 30 8.08 0.03 -7.86
CA ARG A 30 8.41 0.84 -9.04
C ARG A 30 8.45 -0.01 -10.32
N LYS A 31 9.14 -1.16 -10.25
CA LYS A 31 9.22 -2.10 -11.37
C LYS A 31 7.84 -2.62 -11.77
N GLU A 32 7.06 -3.08 -10.81
CA GLU A 32 5.71 -3.61 -11.05
C GLU A 32 4.81 -2.56 -11.72
N VAL A 33 4.86 -1.31 -11.27
CA VAL A 33 4.07 -0.21 -11.87
C VAL A 33 4.49 0.03 -13.33
N GLU A 34 5.79 0.11 -13.60
CA GLU A 34 6.30 0.26 -14.97
C GLU A 34 5.86 -0.90 -15.88
N ASP A 35 5.95 -2.13 -15.38
CA ASP A 35 5.58 -3.33 -16.13
C ASP A 35 4.07 -3.37 -16.41
N ARG A 36 3.23 -2.97 -15.44
CA ARG A 36 1.77 -2.85 -15.63
C ARG A 36 1.40 -1.80 -16.68
N ILE A 37 2.04 -0.63 -16.66
CA ILE A 37 1.78 0.42 -17.64
C ILE A 37 2.13 -0.07 -19.05
N LYS A 38 3.27 -0.76 -19.20
CA LYS A 38 3.68 -1.34 -20.48
C LYS A 38 2.69 -2.41 -20.96
N ALA A 39 2.30 -3.33 -20.07
CA ALA A 39 1.35 -4.39 -20.40
C ALA A 39 -0.02 -3.84 -20.81
N TYR A 40 -0.50 -2.80 -20.13
CA TYR A 40 -1.75 -2.13 -20.49
C TYR A 40 -1.63 -1.46 -21.87
N GLY A 41 -0.56 -0.72 -22.12
CA GLY A 41 -0.29 -0.10 -23.43
C GLY A 41 -0.16 -1.12 -24.57
N ALA A 42 0.29 -2.34 -24.27
CA ALA A 42 0.37 -3.45 -25.21
C ALA A 42 -0.93 -4.27 -25.34
N GLY A 43 -1.99 -3.93 -24.60
CA GLY A 43 -3.26 -4.67 -24.60
C GLY A 43 -3.18 -6.06 -23.95
N GLN A 44 -2.18 -6.31 -23.11
CA GLN A 44 -1.95 -7.60 -22.44
C GLN A 44 -2.72 -7.73 -21.12
N ILE A 45 -3.23 -6.63 -20.58
CA ILE A 45 -4.07 -6.59 -19.38
C ILE A 45 -5.28 -5.68 -19.60
N GLU A 46 -6.38 -6.02 -18.96
CA GLU A 46 -7.63 -5.27 -19.00
C GLU A 46 -7.65 -4.16 -17.94
N SER A 47 -8.51 -3.16 -18.14
CA SER A 47 -8.77 -2.09 -17.18
C SER A 47 -10.26 -1.92 -16.93
N VAL A 48 -10.63 -1.54 -15.72
CA VAL A 48 -12.00 -1.07 -15.39
C VAL A 48 -12.10 0.44 -15.56
N SER A 49 -13.26 0.94 -15.94
CA SER A 49 -13.48 2.38 -16.09
C SER A 49 -13.61 3.06 -14.71
N LEU A 50 -13.31 4.36 -14.66
CA LEU A 50 -13.53 5.15 -13.44
C LEU A 50 -15.00 5.14 -13.02
N GLU A 51 -15.92 5.21 -13.99
CA GLU A 51 -17.36 5.16 -13.75
C GLU A 51 -17.76 3.86 -13.05
N GLU A 52 -17.25 2.72 -13.51
CA GLU A 52 -17.51 1.41 -12.88
C GLU A 52 -17.03 1.38 -11.42
N VAL A 53 -15.82 1.87 -11.16
CA VAL A 53 -15.26 1.96 -9.80
C VAL A 53 -16.09 2.88 -8.90
N MET A 54 -16.56 4.00 -9.44
CA MET A 54 -17.28 5.02 -8.69
C MET A 54 -18.77 4.71 -8.50
N SER A 55 -19.32 3.76 -9.24
CA SER A 55 -20.74 3.36 -9.18
C SER A 55 -21.23 3.10 -7.75
N LYS A 56 -20.40 2.48 -6.90
CA LYS A 56 -20.74 2.15 -5.50
C LYS A 56 -20.78 3.34 -4.53
N TYR A 57 -20.28 4.50 -4.95
CA TYR A 57 -20.21 5.72 -4.13
C TYR A 57 -21.23 6.78 -4.52
N HIS A 58 -21.92 6.61 -5.65
CA HIS A 58 -23.02 7.48 -6.04
C HIS A 58 -24.30 7.02 -5.31
N LYS A 59 -24.59 7.64 -4.17
CA LYS A 59 -25.88 7.61 -3.48
C LYS A 59 -26.50 8.99 -3.47
#